data_AF-A0A7V8XWZ0-F1
#
_entry.id   AF-A0A7V8XWZ0-F1
#
_cell.length_a   1.000
_cell.length_b   1.000
_cell.length_c   1.000
_cell.angle_alpha   90.00
_cell.angle_beta   90.00
_cell.angle_gamma   90.00
#
_symmetry.space_group_name_H-M   'P 1'
#
loop_
_entity.id
_entity.type
_entity.pdbx_description
1 polymer ?
#
loop_
_entity_poly.entity_id
_entity_poly.type
_entity_poly.pdbx_seq_one_letter_code
_entity_poly.pdbx_strand_id
1 'polypeptide(L)'
;MRVRGVVVCAAACLLGMTALPAQEREDRTLLSHDQMRSIVNEASGERAMHTLLELVPYQRVRPASEYQGAFRESEVMARLAKEYGYTDVRIESFPSGPQWQPSVGE
;
A
#
# COMPACT_ATOMS: atom_id res chain seq x y z
N MET A 1 41.51 5.27 -42.99
CA MET A 1 40.18 4.61 -42.93
C MET A 1 39.84 4.02 -41.55
N ARG A 2 40.81 3.52 -40.76
CA ARG A 2 40.57 2.93 -39.43
C ARG A 2 39.95 3.87 -38.38
N VAL A 3 40.38 5.14 -38.31
CA VAL A 3 39.91 6.08 -37.28
C VAL A 3 38.43 6.48 -37.48
N ARG A 4 38.00 6.66 -38.73
CA ARG A 4 36.59 6.97 -39.05
C ARG A 4 35.64 5.82 -38.68
N GLY A 5 36.06 4.57 -38.90
CA GLY A 5 35.26 3.40 -38.49
C GLY A 5 35.11 3.29 -36.98
N VAL A 6 36.17 3.58 -36.22
CA VAL A 6 36.13 3.56 -34.74
C VAL A 6 35.20 4.65 -34.19
N VAL A 7 35.24 5.85 -34.76
CA VAL A 7 34.37 6.96 -34.33
C VAL A 7 32.90 6.68 -34.63
N VAL A 8 32.59 6.10 -35.80
CA VAL A 8 31.21 5.73 -36.16
C VAL A 8 30.67 4.61 -35.26
N CYS A 9 31.47 3.58 -34.96
CA CYS A 9 31.08 2.54 -34.01
C CYS A 9 30.87 3.11 -32.60
N ALA A 10 31.76 3.97 -32.12
CA ALA A 10 31.61 4.58 -30.80
C ALA A 10 30.35 5.46 -30.70
N ALA A 11 30.05 6.24 -31.74
CA ALA A 11 28.83 7.03 -31.81
C ALA A 11 27.56 6.15 -31.86
N ALA A 12 27.58 5.06 -32.63
CA ALA A 12 26.48 4.11 -32.70
C ALA A 12 26.24 3.39 -31.36
N CYS A 13 27.30 3.01 -30.64
CA CYS A 13 27.18 2.42 -29.30
C CYS A 13 26.62 3.42 -28.28
N LEU A 14 27.06 4.68 -28.31
CA LEU A 14 26.55 5.73 -27.43
C LEU A 14 25.06 6.05 -27.68
N LEU A 15 24.63 6.05 -28.94
CA LEU A 15 23.22 6.20 -29.32
C LEU A 15 22.37 4.95 -28.98
N GLY A 16 22.95 3.75 -29.06
CA GLY A 16 22.28 2.51 -28.66
C GLY A 16 22.05 2.41 -27.16
N MET A 17 22.95 2.96 -26.34
CA MET A 17 22.83 2.95 -24.88
C MET A 17 21.68 3.81 -24.35
N THR A 18 21.27 4.87 -25.06
CA THR A 18 20.12 5.69 -24.65
C THR A 18 18.76 5.07 -25.00
N ALA A 19 18.75 4.00 -25.81
CA ALA A 19 17.53 3.38 -26.32
C ALA A 19 17.20 2.03 -25.66
N LEU A 20 18.04 1.55 -24.73
CA LEU A 20 17.73 0.35 -23.97
C LEU A 20 16.81 0.74 -22.81
N PRO A 21 15.52 0.35 -22.81
CA PRO A 21 14.73 0.46 -21.60
C PRO A 21 15.47 -0.32 -20.51
N ALA A 22 15.76 0.33 -19.38
CA ALA A 22 16.24 -0.34 -18.20
C ALA A 22 15.25 -1.47 -17.90
N GLN A 23 15.69 -2.72 -18.11
CA GLN A 23 14.81 -3.87 -18.03
C GLN A 23 14.52 -4.19 -16.57
N GLU A 24 13.56 -3.47 -16.01
CA GLU A 24 12.83 -3.92 -14.83
C GLU A 24 12.12 -5.23 -15.21
N ARG A 25 12.30 -6.26 -14.38
CA ARG A 25 11.67 -7.57 -14.56
C ARG A 25 10.15 -7.37 -14.68
N GLU A 26 9.55 -7.93 -15.73
CA GLU A 26 8.10 -7.92 -15.90
C GLU A 26 7.44 -8.53 -14.64
N ASP A 27 6.76 -7.67 -13.88
CA ASP A 27 6.17 -8.07 -12.61
C ASP A 27 4.99 -8.98 -12.90
N ARG A 28 4.90 -10.14 -12.23
CA ARG A 28 3.89 -11.17 -12.49
C ARG A 28 2.52 -10.79 -11.88
N THR A 29 2.15 -9.53 -11.99
CA THR A 29 0.89 -9.01 -11.46
C THR A 29 -0.19 -9.11 -12.52
N LEU A 30 -1.45 -9.00 -12.09
CA LEU A 30 -2.59 -8.87 -13.01
C LEU A 30 -2.67 -7.47 -13.66
N LEU A 31 -1.77 -6.54 -13.29
CA LEU A 31 -1.79 -5.15 -13.70
C LEU A 31 -0.68 -4.88 -14.71
N SER A 32 -0.94 -3.94 -15.63
CA SER A 32 0.09 -3.45 -16.55
C SER A 32 1.20 -2.71 -15.81
N HIS A 33 2.36 -2.60 -16.45
CA HIS A 33 3.51 -1.87 -15.90
C HIS A 33 3.18 -0.41 -15.55
N ASP A 34 2.39 0.27 -16.39
CA ASP A 34 2.01 1.67 -16.15
C ASP A 34 1.05 1.82 -14.96
N GLN A 35 0.15 0.86 -14.76
CA GLN A 35 -0.70 0.83 -13.57
C GLN A 35 0.13 0.59 -12.30
N MET A 36 1.06 -0.37 -12.35
CA MET A 36 1.96 -0.65 -11.22
C MET A 36 2.83 0.57 -10.88
N ARG A 37 3.43 1.20 -11.88
CA ARG A 37 4.20 2.44 -11.70
C ARG A 37 3.36 3.55 -11.07
N SER A 38 2.11 3.69 -11.49
CA SER A 38 1.19 4.68 -10.92
C SER A 38 0.88 4.40 -9.45
N ILE A 39 0.64 3.14 -9.07
CA ILE A 39 0.44 2.73 -7.68
C ILE A 39 1.68 3.01 -6.83
N VAL A 40 2.86 2.62 -7.32
CA VAL A 40 4.13 2.81 -6.60
C VAL A 40 4.44 4.29 -6.38
N ASN A 41 4.17 5.14 -7.37
CA ASN A 41 4.41 6.58 -7.26
C ASN A 41 3.43 7.29 -6.32
N GLU A 42 2.25 6.74 -6.07
CA GLU A 42 1.28 7.27 -5.10
C GLU A 42 1.52 6.72 -3.68
N ALA A 43 2.12 5.54 -3.56
CA ALA A 43 2.37 4.90 -2.27
C ALA A 43 3.31 5.75 -1.40
N SER A 44 2.87 6.05 -0.17
CA SER A 44 3.65 6.82 0.81
C SER A 44 3.83 6.02 2.10
N GLY A 45 5.09 5.83 2.51
CA GLY A 45 5.43 5.17 3.77
C GLY A 45 4.94 5.94 5.01
N GLU A 46 4.87 7.27 4.94
CA GLU A 46 4.33 8.10 6.01
C GLU A 46 2.83 7.83 6.20
N ARG A 47 2.04 7.83 5.12
CA ARG A 47 0.60 7.52 5.17
C ARG A 47 0.36 6.10 5.69
N ALA A 48 1.21 5.15 5.30
CA ALA A 48 1.17 3.80 5.83
C ALA A 48 1.45 3.79 7.35
N MET A 49 2.45 4.51 7.82
CA MET A 49 2.76 4.61 9.25
C MET A 49 1.64 5.27 10.04
N HIS A 50 1.04 6.35 9.54
CA HIS A 50 -0.11 7.00 10.20
C HIS A 50 -1.30 6.03 10.32
N THR A 51 -1.58 5.25 9.28
CA THR A 51 -2.63 4.22 9.33
C THR A 51 -2.35 3.17 10.41
N LEU A 52 -1.09 2.72 10.55
CA LEU A 52 -0.70 1.79 11.60
C LEU A 52 -0.89 2.39 13.00
N LEU A 53 -0.49 3.65 13.18
CA LEU A 53 -0.64 4.38 14.45
C LEU A 53 -2.10 4.70 14.78
N GLU A 54 -2.99 4.79 13.81
CA GLU A 54 -4.43 4.89 14.07
C GLU A 54 -4.99 3.58 14.63
N LEU A 55 -4.48 2.44 14.19
CA LEU A 55 -5.01 1.13 14.58
C LEU A 55 -4.40 0.62 15.87
N VAL A 56 -3.07 0.56 15.95
CA VAL A 56 -2.33 -0.10 17.04
C VAL A 56 -1.11 0.72 17.48
N PRO A 57 -1.28 1.94 17.99
CA PRO A 57 -0.13 2.75 18.45
C PRO A 57 0.41 2.27 19.79
N TYR A 58 -0.46 1.74 20.65
CA TYR A 58 -0.16 1.20 21.97
C TYR A 58 -1.23 0.19 22.36
N GLN A 59 -0.93 -0.66 23.35
CA GLN A 59 -1.91 -1.59 23.90
C GLN A 59 -3.02 -0.81 24.59
N ARG A 60 -4.26 -0.99 24.12
CA ARG A 60 -5.45 -0.35 24.66
C ARG A 60 -6.28 -1.37 25.42
N VAL A 61 -6.84 -0.96 26.55
CA VAL A 61 -7.93 -1.70 27.18
C VAL A 61 -9.20 -1.43 26.38
N ARG A 62 -9.83 -2.49 25.87
CA ARG A 62 -11.10 -2.38 25.13
C ARG A 62 -12.23 -2.12 26.13
N PRO A 63 -12.98 -1.01 26.01
CA PRO A 63 -14.11 -0.73 26.90
C PRO A 63 -15.28 -1.66 26.61
N ALA A 64 -16.13 -1.90 27.61
CA ALA A 64 -17.28 -2.80 27.51
C ALA A 64 -18.27 -2.36 26.41
N SER A 65 -18.37 -1.05 26.18
CA SER A 65 -19.24 -0.45 25.16
C SER A 65 -18.89 -0.89 23.74
N GLU A 66 -17.62 -1.21 23.44
CA GLU A 66 -17.22 -1.67 22.11
C GLU A 66 -17.73 -3.07 21.79
N TYR A 67 -18.12 -3.88 22.78
CA TYR A 67 -18.74 -5.20 22.58
C TYR A 67 -20.24 -5.11 22.26
N GLN A 68 -20.83 -3.91 22.29
CA GLN A 68 -22.24 -3.67 21.98
C GLN A 68 -22.47 -3.13 20.55
N GLY A 69 -21.39 -2.88 19.80
CA GLY A 69 -21.46 -2.26 18.47
C GLY A 69 -20.22 -2.57 17.62
N ALA A 70 -19.87 -1.64 16.73
CA ALA A 70 -18.65 -1.75 15.94
C ALA A 70 -17.42 -1.52 16.82
N PHE A 71 -16.40 -2.36 16.62
CA PHE A 71 -15.09 -2.14 17.22
C PHE A 71 -14.46 -0.87 16.65
N ARG A 72 -13.66 -0.19 17.47
CA ARG A 72 -12.94 1.04 17.07
C ARG A 72 -12.17 0.84 15.78
N GLU A 73 -11.52 -0.30 15.61
CA GLU A 73 -10.71 -0.62 14.42
C GLU A 73 -11.56 -0.64 13.15
N SER A 74 -12.79 -1.16 13.22
CA SER A 74 -13.74 -1.14 12.11
C SER A 74 -14.16 0.29 11.74
N GLU A 75 -14.41 1.14 12.74
CA GLU A 75 -14.75 2.56 12.54
C GLU A 75 -13.58 3.35 11.94
N VAL A 76 -12.35 3.09 12.40
CA VAL A 76 -11.13 3.69 11.85
C VAL A 76 -10.97 3.30 10.38
N MET A 77 -11.11 2.01 10.05
CA MET A 77 -11.00 1.54 8.67
C MET A 77 -12.09 2.12 7.78
N ALA A 78 -13.33 2.18 8.26
CA ALA A 78 -14.44 2.76 7.51
C ALA A 78 -14.22 4.26 7.25
N ARG A 79 -13.68 5.00 8.21
CA ARG A 79 -13.30 6.40 8.03
C ARG A 79 -12.20 6.56 6.99
N LEU A 80 -11.09 5.84 7.14
CA LEU A 80 -9.96 5.91 6.21
C LEU A 80 -10.35 5.52 4.78
N ALA A 81 -11.20 4.50 4.60
CA ALA A 81 -11.72 4.12 3.30
C ALA A 81 -12.50 5.27 2.65
N LYS A 82 -13.37 5.96 3.40
CA LYS A 82 -14.10 7.12 2.88
C LYS A 82 -13.14 8.26 2.52
N GLU A 83 -12.13 8.52 3.33
CA GLU A 83 -11.09 9.53 3.06
C GLU A 83 -10.27 9.21 1.81
N TYR A 84 -10.03 7.93 1.52
CA TYR A 84 -9.38 7.46 0.29
C TYR A 84 -10.30 7.47 -0.94
N GLY A 85 -11.57 7.88 -0.80
CA GLY A 85 -12.49 8.06 -1.91
C GLY A 85 -13.39 6.85 -2.23
N TYR A 86 -13.42 5.84 -1.37
CA TYR A 86 -14.39 4.74 -1.52
C TYR A 86 -15.81 5.23 -1.22
N THR A 87 -16.76 4.86 -2.08
CA THR A 87 -18.14 5.36 -2.02
C THR A 87 -19.11 4.42 -1.30
N ASP A 88 -18.88 3.10 -1.36
CA ASP A 88 -19.71 2.10 -0.68
C ASP A 88 -18.95 1.47 0.48
N VAL A 89 -18.93 2.17 1.62
CA VAL A 89 -18.22 1.73 2.83
C VAL A 89 -19.23 1.42 3.93
N ARG A 90 -19.26 0.16 4.36
CA ARG A 90 -20.18 -0.35 5.39
C ARG A 90 -19.42 -1.21 6.40
N ILE A 91 -19.89 -1.18 7.64
CA ILE A 91 -19.44 -2.11 8.69
C ILE A 91 -20.52 -3.17 8.82
N GLU A 92 -20.14 -4.43 8.62
CA GLU A 92 -21.03 -5.57 8.77
C GLU A 92 -20.67 -6.34 10.04
N SER A 93 -21.68 -6.73 10.80
CA SER A 93 -21.54 -7.54 12.00
C SER A 93 -22.16 -8.90 11.77
N PHE A 94 -21.41 -9.95 12.07
CA PHE A 94 -21.86 -11.33 11.97
C PHE A 94 -22.11 -11.89 13.36
N PRO A 95 -23.06 -12.83 13.53
CA PRO A 95 -23.28 -13.48 14.82
C PRO A 95 -21.98 -14.11 15.35
N SER A 96 -21.58 -13.73 16.56
CA SER A 96 -20.45 -14.33 17.27
C SER A 96 -20.93 -14.96 18.58
N GLY A 97 -20.14 -15.91 19.11
CA GLY A 97 -20.37 -16.45 20.46
C GLY A 97 -20.18 -15.41 21.58
N PRO A 98 -20.30 -15.84 22.84
CA PRO A 98 -20.12 -14.95 23.99
C PRO A 98 -18.75 -14.26 23.95
N GLN A 99 -18.76 -12.93 24.07
CA GLN A 99 -17.55 -12.12 24.13
C GLN A 99 -17.17 -11.86 25.59
N TRP A 100 -15.90 -12.06 25.93
CA TRP A 100 -15.39 -11.91 27.29
C TRP A 100 -14.52 -10.65 27.36
N GLN A 101 -14.80 -9.80 28.35
CA GLN A 101 -13.95 -8.66 28.66
C GLN A 101 -12.98 -9.03 29.78
N PRO A 102 -11.66 -8.92 29.57
CA PRO A 102 -10.70 -9.09 30.65
C PRO A 102 -10.82 -7.93 31.65
N SER A 103 -11.00 -8.26 32.93
CA SER A 103 -11.15 -7.29 34.02
C SER A 103 -9.90 -7.10 34.87
N VAL A 104 -8.86 -7.93 34.66
CA VAL A 104 -7.60 -7.92 35.41
C VAL A 104 -6.45 -8.01 34.39
N GLY A 105 -5.47 -7.11 34.52
CA GLY A 105 -4.21 -7.15 33.76
C GLY A 105 -3.17 -8.05 34.43
N GLU A 106 -2.00 -8.23 33.80
CA GLU A 106 -0.85 -8.93 34.41
C GLU A 106 -0.26 -8.16 35.60
#